data_AF-A0A4U9U027-F1
#
_entry.id   AF-A0A4U9U027-F1
#
_cell.length_a   1.000
_cell.length_b   1.000
_cell.length_c   1.000
_cell.angle_alpha   90.00
_cell.angle_beta   90.00
_cell.angle_gamma   90.00
#
_symmetry.space_group_name_H-M   'P 1'
#
loop_
_entity.id
_entity.type
_entity.pdbx_description
1 polymer ?
#
loop_
_entity_poly.entity_id
_entity_poly.type
_entity_poly.pdbx_seq_one_letter_code
_entity_poly.pdbx_strand_id
1 'polypeptide(L)' 'MLAEQERWARSQGYQQLWVKTRNQFRAMLIMLISHEYQIFTLEKKGEVDEYRLLLKKNL' A
#
# COMPACT_ATOMS: atom_id res chain seq x y z
N MET A 1 5.16 -11.83 6.41
CA MET A 1 4.56 -10.53 6.83
C MET A 1 3.45 -10.05 5.89
N LEU A 2 3.72 -9.51 4.68
CA LEU A 2 2.63 -8.99 3.80
C LEU A 2 1.64 -10.08 3.38
N ALA A 3 2.13 -11.21 2.87
CA ALA A 3 1.27 -12.32 2.47
C ALA A 3 0.45 -12.90 3.65
N GLU A 4 0.96 -12.82 4.88
CA GLU A 4 0.22 -13.25 6.07
C GLU A 4 -0.89 -12.27 6.42
N GLN A 5 -0.65 -10.96 6.28
CA GLN A 5 -1.67 -9.93 6.44
C GLN A 5 -2.77 -10.08 5.39
N GLU A 6 -2.42 -10.34 4.13
CA GLU A 6 -3.39 -10.61 3.07
C GLU A 6 -4.22 -11.86 3.37
N ARG A 7 -3.58 -12.97 3.77
CA ARG A 7 -4.28 -14.20 4.17
C ARG A 7 -5.21 -13.97 5.35
N TRP A 8 -4.74 -13.26 6.38
CA TRP A 8 -5.56 -12.92 7.53
C TRP A 8 -6.76 -12.09 7.10
N ALA A 9 -6.56 -11.05 6.29
CA ALA A 9 -7.64 -10.18 5.86
C ALA A 9 -8.70 -10.94 5.03
N ARG A 10 -8.27 -11.85 4.13
CA ARG A 10 -9.18 -12.76 3.42
C ARG A 10 -9.97 -13.65 4.38
N SER A 11 -9.30 -14.20 5.41
CA SER A 11 -9.95 -15.04 6.41
C SER A 11 -11.02 -14.32 7.23
N GLN A 12 -10.90 -13.00 7.37
CA GLN A 12 -11.87 -12.14 8.05
C GLN A 12 -12.98 -11.63 7.11
N GLY A 13 -12.95 -12.01 5.82
CA GLY A 13 -13.95 -11.59 4.84
C GLY A 13 -13.72 -10.19 4.25
N TYR A 14 -12.55 -9.59 4.45
CA TYR A 14 -12.22 -8.33 3.78
C TYR A 14 -12.02 -8.55 2.28
N GLN A 15 -12.55 -7.63 1.47
CA GLN A 15 -12.48 -7.67 0.01
C GLN A 15 -11.39 -6.76 -0.58
N GLN A 16 -10.81 -5.89 0.25
CA GLN A 16 -9.84 -4.90 -0.20
C GLN A 16 -8.90 -4.51 0.94
N LEU A 17 -7.64 -4.27 0.60
CA LEU A 17 -6.63 -3.72 1.52
C LEU A 17 -6.12 -2.40 1.00
N TRP A 18 -6.01 -1.43 1.90
CA TRP A 18 -5.40 -0.14 1.64
C TRP A 18 -4.13 0.01 2.48
N VAL A 19 -3.08 0.53 1.87
CA VAL A 19 -1.81 0.80 2.53
C VAL A 19 -1.41 2.25 2.26
N LYS A 20 -0.98 2.95 3.30
CA LYS A 20 -0.43 4.30 3.20
C LYS A 20 1.07 4.28 3.46
N THR A 21 1.84 4.88 2.55
CA THR A 21 3.30 5.03 2.70
C THR A 21 3.74 6.44 2.29
N ARG A 22 4.96 6.84 2.62
CA ARG A 22 5.60 8.05 2.10
C ARG A 22 6.44 7.72 0.86
N ASN A 23 6.60 8.70 -0.04
CA ASN A 23 7.33 8.54 -1.30
C ASN A 23 8.82 8.19 -1.08
N GLN A 24 9.43 8.66 0.02
CA GLN A 24 10.81 8.32 0.40
C GLN A 24 11.04 6.83 0.71
N PHE A 25 9.99 6.06 1.04
CA PHE A 25 10.15 4.66 1.43
C PHE A 25 10.15 3.71 0.22
N ARG A 26 11.23 3.77 -0.56
CA ARG A 26 11.41 3.01 -1.80
C ARG A 26 11.17 1.50 -1.64
N ALA A 27 11.71 0.88 -0.59
CA ALA A 27 11.56 -0.55 -0.37
C ALA A 27 10.08 -0.95 -0.17
N MET A 28 9.30 -0.12 0.54
CA MET A 28 7.87 -0.33 0.75
C MET A 28 7.11 -0.22 -0.58
N LEU A 29 7.44 0.78 -1.40
CA LEU A 29 6.80 0.97 -2.71
C LEU A 29 7.06 -0.21 -3.64
N ILE A 30 8.32 -0.66 -3.73
CA ILE A 30 8.68 -1.83 -4.54
C ILE A 30 7.91 -3.06 -4.06
N MET A 31 7.89 -3.32 -2.75
CA MET A 31 7.17 -4.46 -2.18
C MET A 31 5.67 -4.41 -2.51
N LEU A 32 4.99 -3.26 -2.32
CA LEU A 32 3.56 -3.16 -2.56
C LEU A 32 3.22 -3.31 -4.06
N ILE A 33 3.97 -2.64 -4.93
CA ILE A 33 3.77 -2.71 -6.38
C ILE A 33 4.03 -4.13 -6.89
N SER A 34 5.06 -4.81 -6.39
CA SER A 34 5.36 -6.20 -6.78
C SER A 34 4.30 -7.20 -6.32
N HIS A 35 3.47 -6.83 -5.35
CA HIS A 35 2.34 -7.64 -4.85
C HIS A 35 0.99 -7.09 -5.35
N GLU A 36 0.98 -6.39 -6.49
CA GLU A 36 -0.23 -5.98 -7.22
C GLU A 36 -1.08 -4.91 -6.53
N TYR A 37 -0.51 -4.17 -5.57
CA TYR A 37 -1.14 -2.97 -5.06
C TYR A 37 -1.04 -1.83 -6.08
N GLN A 38 -2.16 -1.15 -6.33
CA GLN A 38 -2.24 -0.01 -7.23
C GLN A 38 -2.24 1.29 -6.42
N ILE A 39 -1.38 2.24 -6.78
CA ILE A 39 -1.47 3.62 -6.26
C ILE A 39 -2.76 4.23 -6.78
N PHE A 40 -3.63 4.71 -5.88
CA PHE A 40 -4.89 5.33 -6.27
C PHE A 40 -5.04 6.78 -5.78
N THR A 41 -4.22 7.20 -4.82
CA THR A 41 -4.22 8.58 -4.30
C THR A 41 -2.80 9.04 -3.94
N LEU A 42 -2.52 10.31 -4.21
CA LEU A 42 -1.34 11.05 -3.77
C LEU A 42 -1.79 12.23 -2.91
N GLU A 43 -1.28 12.36 -1.69
CA GLU A 43 -1.43 13.55 -0.86
C GLU A 43 -0.11 14.32 -0.85
N LYS A 44 -0.11 15.55 -1.37
CA LYS A 44 1.04 16.46 -1.25
C LYS A 44 1.19 16.91 0.20
N LYS A 45 2.33 16.58 0.81
CA LYS A 45 2.71 16.99 2.17
C LYS A 45 4.20 17.26 2.15
N GLY A 46 4.60 18.46 2.58
CA GLY A 46 6.00 18.88 2.58
C GLY A 46 6.64 18.76 1.20
N GLU A 47 7.88 18.26 1.20
CA GLU A 47 8.66 17.98 0.00
C GLU A 47 8.21 16.70 -0.73
N VAL A 48 8.68 16.51 -1.96
CA VAL A 48 8.23 15.41 -2.83
C VAL A 48 8.43 14.03 -2.21
N ASP A 49 9.44 13.85 -1.37
CA ASP A 49 9.78 12.61 -0.67
C ASP A 49 8.86 12.35 0.56
N GLU A 50 8.23 13.39 1.10
CA GLU A 50 7.24 13.34 2.17
C GLU A 50 5.81 13.10 1.68
N TYR A 51 5.58 13.21 0.37
CA TYR A 51 4.28 12.94 -0.24
C TYR A 51 3.77 11.57 0.21
N ARG A 52 2.48 11.51 0.55
CA ARG A 52 1.85 10.27 1.00
C ARG A 52 1.14 9.61 -0.17
N LEU A 53 1.40 8.34 -0.36
CA LEU A 53 0.81 7.50 -1.38
C LEU A 53 -0.15 6.53 -0.70
N LEU A 54 -1.38 6.45 -1.20
CA LEU A 54 -2.30 5.38 -0.84
C LEU A 54 -2.34 4.37 -1.98
N LEU A 55 -2.15 3.12 -1.61
CA LEU A 55 -2.19 1.97 -2.50
C LEU A 55 -3.31 1.04 -2.09
N LYS A 56 -3.98 0.42 -3.05
CA LYS A 56 -5.06 -0.55 -2.80
C LYS A 56 -4.82 -1.85 -3.56
N LYS A 57 -5.26 -2.96 -2.98
CA LYS A 57 -5.34 -4.26 -3.64
C LYS A 57 -6.69 -4.88 -3.33
N ASN A 58 -7.34 -5.43 -4.35
CA ASN A 58 -8.50 -6.28 -4.14
C ASN A 58 -8.00 -7.63 -3.63
N LEU A 59 -8.60 -8.11 -2.54
CA LEU A 59 -8.32 -9.42 -1.98
C LEU A 59 -9.16 -10.45 -2.75
#